data_AF-A0AAW0XN19-F1
#
_entry.id   AF-A0AAW0XN19-F1
#
_cell.length_a   1.000
_cell.length_b   1.000
_cell.length_c   1.000
_cell.angle_alpha   90.00
_cell.angle_beta   90.00
_cell.angle_gamma   90.00
#
_symmetry.space_group_name_H-M   'P 1'
#
loop_
_entity.id
_entity.type
_entity.pdbx_description
1 polymer ?
#
loop_
_entity_poly.entity_id
_entity_poly.type
_entity_poly.pdbx_seq_one_letter_code
_entity_poly.pdbx_strand_id
1 'polypeptide(L)'
;MQLRLMYGALVVWVGMASLASFVTATVREPKVNFYFNNSLISIIDLKEGEEKQVTFYINDLPSQVFGDLLIKDESDGYLNHLMIAPSKISLNTSINKAEDEVSENGIFEGSFNVTGRFLGFTNIKMVLIGGSDNELIVGKPMLVKVQRGERVLDKIFIHVVIALVIVVYINMGCAIDLKVIKDTLRHPVAPAIGLFSQYLFMPLISYAIGYGIFYDTPEMWLGLFLTGCSPGGGGSNMWTYLLGGSLDLSVTMTFISTVGAFAALPLWVYALARTIFHDGHFSQLPYKNIAMLVVGLVLPLSIGLLIKRWSQRGADVLKRLLKPISIIFIIFIMTFGVYANFYIFAFFNWRVAVAGVLLPWLGFLFGAVASLVCRRNVEELIAISIETGVQNTGLSIGILKVALKEYAPLGDITIVIPIAVATMTPIPLTIAYIIKRILACTMKSRKLEFGHLYNTRNDTPMSASNSNTPLQ
;
A
#
# COMPACT_ATOMS: atom_id res chain seq x y z
N MET A 1 4.94 60.55 30.29
CA MET A 1 5.65 59.51 31.07
C MET A 1 5.55 58.14 30.40
N GLN A 2 4.36 57.67 30.01
CA GLN A 2 4.17 56.36 29.36
C GLN A 2 4.91 56.19 28.02
N LEU A 3 4.99 57.22 27.17
CA LEU A 3 5.69 57.14 25.88
C LEU A 3 7.22 56.92 26.02
N ARG A 4 7.84 57.47 27.07
CA ARG A 4 9.28 57.30 27.35
C ARG A 4 9.59 55.90 27.90
N LEU A 5 8.66 55.30 28.65
CA LEU A 5 8.77 53.91 29.12
C LEU A 5 8.62 52.91 27.96
N MET A 6 7.70 53.15 27.03
CA MET A 6 7.59 52.34 25.80
C MET A 6 8.85 52.43 24.93
N TYR A 7 9.41 53.63 24.76
CA TYR A 7 10.64 53.81 23.97
C TYR A 7 11.85 53.12 24.64
N GLY A 8 11.97 53.24 25.97
CA GLY A 8 13.01 52.52 26.73
C GLY A 8 12.88 51.00 26.62
N ALA A 9 11.66 50.46 26.72
CA ALA A 9 11.40 49.03 26.55
C ALA A 9 11.73 48.55 25.12
N LEU A 10 11.42 49.36 24.10
CA LEU A 10 11.69 49.02 22.70
C LEU A 10 13.19 49.03 22.40
N VAL A 11 13.95 49.98 22.94
CA VAL A 11 15.42 50.03 22.78
C VAL A 11 16.09 48.88 23.52
N VAL A 12 15.62 48.53 24.73
CA VAL A 12 16.12 47.36 25.47
C VAL A 12 15.78 46.07 24.72
N TRP A 13 14.59 45.96 24.14
CA TRP A 13 14.18 44.77 23.38
C TRP A 13 14.96 44.62 22.07
N VAL A 14 15.15 45.70 21.31
CA VAL A 14 15.99 45.72 20.10
C VAL A 14 17.46 45.45 20.44
N GLY A 15 17.96 46.00 21.55
CA GLY A 15 19.31 45.74 22.05
C GLY A 15 19.51 44.28 22.47
N MET A 16 18.56 43.70 23.21
CA MET A 16 18.54 42.28 23.59
C MET A 16 18.44 41.37 22.37
N ALA A 17 17.60 41.70 21.39
CA ALA A 17 17.44 40.94 20.15
C ALA A 17 18.68 40.99 19.25
N SER A 18 19.37 42.14 19.23
CA SER A 18 20.62 42.31 18.50
C SER A 18 21.78 41.60 19.21
N LEU A 19 21.84 41.65 20.54
CA LEU A 19 22.79 40.87 21.34
C LEU A 19 22.55 39.36 21.20
N ALA A 20 21.29 38.92 21.22
CA ALA A 20 20.92 37.52 21.02
C ALA A 20 21.30 37.02 19.61
N SER A 21 21.05 37.84 18.58
CA SER A 21 21.48 37.58 17.20
C SER A 21 23.01 37.56 17.05
N PHE A 22 23.73 38.40 17.80
CA PHE A 22 25.19 38.45 17.79
C PHE A 22 25.81 37.24 18.54
N VAL A 23 25.21 36.84 19.66
CA VAL A 23 25.60 35.64 20.43
C VAL A 23 25.34 34.37 19.64
N THR A 24 24.23 34.28 18.90
CA THR A 24 23.97 33.17 17.96
C THR A 24 24.89 33.20 16.74
N ALA A 25 25.32 34.38 16.27
CA ALA A 25 26.30 34.49 15.19
C ALA A 25 27.73 34.03 15.59
N THR A 26 28.07 34.03 16.87
CA THR A 26 29.39 33.61 17.37
C THR A 26 29.53 32.10 17.62
N VAL A 27 28.43 31.33 17.69
CA VAL A 27 28.49 29.87 17.83
C VAL A 27 28.36 29.25 16.44
N ARG A 28 29.48 28.93 15.80
CA ARG A 28 29.46 28.11 14.57
C ARG A 28 28.94 26.72 14.93
N GLU A 29 27.81 26.33 14.34
CA GLU A 29 27.33 24.95 14.44
C GLU A 29 28.38 24.00 13.83
N PRO A 30 28.78 22.93 14.53
CA PRO A 30 29.77 21.99 14.04
C PRO A 30 29.24 21.32 12.77
N LYS A 31 30.01 21.41 11.68
CA LYS A 31 29.66 20.79 10.40
C LYS A 31 30.30 19.43 10.30
N VAL A 32 29.45 18.41 10.12
CA VAL A 32 29.88 17.05 9.83
C VAL A 32 29.81 16.81 8.34
N ASN A 33 30.92 16.32 7.79
CA ASN A 33 30.98 15.79 6.45
C ASN A 33 31.31 14.30 6.50
N PHE A 34 30.50 13.48 5.83
CA PHE A 34 30.73 12.05 5.69
C PHE A 34 31.42 11.74 4.36
N TYR A 35 32.35 10.80 4.39
CA TYR A 35 33.14 10.37 3.24
C TYR A 35 33.13 8.85 3.11
N PHE A 36 33.09 8.40 1.86
CA PHE A 36 33.27 7.00 1.48
C PHE A 36 34.23 6.95 0.30
N ASN A 37 35.29 6.13 0.36
CA ASN A 37 36.35 6.07 -0.65
C ASN A 37 36.88 7.48 -1.06
N ASN A 38 37.13 8.36 -0.09
CA ASN A 38 37.58 9.75 -0.30
C ASN A 38 36.61 10.67 -1.07
N SER A 39 35.36 10.26 -1.25
CA SER A 39 34.30 11.08 -1.86
C SER A 39 33.28 11.51 -0.80
N LEU A 40 32.86 12.78 -0.84
CA LEU A 40 31.82 13.31 0.04
C LEU A 40 30.49 12.62 -0.28
N ILE A 41 29.86 12.02 0.73
CA ILE A 41 28.57 11.33 0.58
C ILE A 41 27.49 12.01 1.43
N SER A 42 26.30 12.13 0.85
CA SER A 42 25.08 12.60 1.54
C SER A 42 24.11 11.46 1.86
N ILE A 43 24.28 10.30 1.22
CA ILE A 43 23.43 9.11 1.35
C ILE A 43 24.34 7.86 1.31
N ILE A 44 24.08 6.89 2.18
CA ILE A 44 24.72 5.57 2.13
C ILE A 44 23.75 4.56 1.53
N ASP A 45 24.19 3.89 0.47
CA ASP A 45 23.49 2.77 -0.14
C ASP A 45 24.09 1.45 0.33
N LEU A 46 23.32 0.60 1.01
CA LEU A 46 23.76 -0.72 1.46
C LEU A 46 22.87 -1.81 0.90
N LYS A 47 23.47 -2.95 0.53
CA LYS A 47 22.72 -4.20 0.38
C LYS A 47 22.52 -4.88 1.72
N GLU A 48 21.45 -5.66 1.85
CA GLU A 48 21.26 -6.57 2.98
C GLU A 48 22.50 -7.49 3.13
N GLY A 49 23.15 -7.43 4.29
CA GLY A 49 24.39 -8.13 4.62
C GLY A 49 25.69 -7.43 4.18
N GLU A 50 25.62 -6.30 3.50
CA GLU A 50 26.80 -5.52 3.09
C GLU A 50 27.27 -4.63 4.25
N GLU A 51 28.59 -4.57 4.44
CA GLU A 51 29.26 -3.71 5.41
C GLU A 51 30.08 -2.65 4.65
N LYS A 52 29.93 -1.38 5.04
CA LYS A 52 30.73 -0.26 4.52
C LYS A 52 31.37 0.50 5.66
N GLN A 53 32.66 0.78 5.53
CA GLN A 53 33.37 1.70 6.41
C GLN A 53 33.15 3.13 5.94
N VAL A 54 32.65 3.98 6.84
CA VAL A 54 32.38 5.40 6.60
C VAL A 54 33.35 6.22 7.43
N THR A 55 34.04 7.14 6.79
CA THR A 55 34.92 8.12 7.45
C THR A 55 34.15 9.41 7.62
N PHE A 56 34.26 10.08 8.76
CA PHE A 56 33.63 11.38 8.98
C PHE A 56 34.65 12.39 9.47
N TYR A 57 34.44 13.64 9.06
CA TYR A 57 35.23 14.79 9.51
C TYR A 57 34.28 15.78 10.16
N ILE A 58 34.59 16.16 11.40
CA ILE A 58 33.84 17.19 12.12
C ILE A 58 34.69 18.45 12.14
N ASN A 59 34.21 19.49 11.50
CA ASN A 59 34.85 20.80 11.47
C ASN A 59 34.25 21.71 12.56
N ASP A 60 35.07 22.65 13.04
CA ASP A 60 34.69 23.65 14.03
C ASP A 60 34.25 23.03 15.39
N LEU A 61 34.90 21.93 15.82
CA LEU A 61 34.67 21.38 17.17
C LEU A 61 35.16 22.37 18.25
N PRO A 62 34.43 22.59 19.35
CA PRO A 62 34.92 23.42 20.45
C PRO A 62 36.24 22.89 21.02
N SER A 63 37.15 23.77 21.41
CA SER A 63 38.52 23.46 21.84
C SER A 63 38.64 22.73 23.20
N GLN A 64 37.53 22.46 23.87
CA GLN A 64 37.43 21.66 25.10
C GLN A 64 36.16 20.80 25.06
N VAL A 65 36.25 19.62 24.44
CA VAL A 65 35.18 18.62 24.47
C VAL A 65 35.73 17.36 25.13
N PHE A 66 35.34 17.12 26.37
CA PHE A 66 35.50 15.83 27.04
C PHE A 66 34.16 15.12 26.95
N GLY A 67 34.12 13.98 26.24
CA GLY A 67 32.87 13.30 26.01
C GLY A 67 32.97 12.11 25.06
N ASP A 68 31.85 11.43 24.91
CA ASP A 68 31.69 10.34 23.98
C ASP A 68 30.83 10.79 22.79
N LEU A 69 31.31 10.51 21.58
CA LEU A 69 30.53 10.64 20.36
C LEU A 69 29.72 9.35 20.17
N LEU A 70 28.40 9.46 20.31
CA LEU A 70 27.48 8.37 20.01
C LEU A 70 27.00 8.48 18.57
N ILE A 71 27.09 7.36 17.86
CA ILE A 71 26.50 7.22 16.53
C ILE A 71 25.19 6.44 16.74
N LYS A 72 24.08 7.17 16.71
CA LYS A 72 22.74 6.63 16.93
C LYS A 72 22.06 6.36 15.58
N ASP A 73 21.43 5.19 15.50
CA ASP A 73 20.45 4.87 14.47
C ASP A 73 19.11 5.48 14.87
N GLU A 74 18.59 6.41 14.08
CA GLU A 74 17.27 7.02 14.26
C GLU A 74 16.24 6.29 13.39
N SER A 75 16.19 4.97 13.55
CA SER A 75 15.14 4.18 12.91
C SER A 75 13.82 4.41 13.66
N ASP A 76 12.87 5.08 13.01
CA ASP A 76 11.52 5.36 13.55
C ASP A 76 10.62 4.10 13.66
N GLY A 77 11.19 2.90 13.55
CA GLY A 77 10.44 1.65 13.32
C GLY A 77 10.76 0.52 14.31
N TYR A 78 9.89 -0.50 14.29
CA TYR A 78 10.08 -1.75 15.04
C TYR A 78 11.17 -2.67 14.45
N LEU A 79 11.72 -2.32 13.29
CA LEU A 79 12.69 -3.13 12.56
C LEU A 79 14.06 -2.44 12.58
N ASN A 80 15.08 -3.13 13.10
CA ASN A 80 16.45 -2.62 13.05
C ASN A 80 17.00 -2.79 11.64
N HIS A 81 17.12 -1.69 10.89
CA HIS A 81 17.61 -1.67 9.52
C HIS A 81 19.14 -1.74 9.45
N LEU A 82 19.82 -1.22 10.46
CA LEU A 82 21.28 -1.12 10.51
C LEU A 82 21.91 -1.78 11.74
N MET A 83 23.19 -2.07 11.59
CA MET A 83 24.12 -2.31 12.69
C MET A 83 25.31 -1.38 12.52
N ILE A 84 25.67 -0.66 13.57
CA ILE A 84 26.77 0.32 13.58
C ILE A 84 27.84 -0.16 14.56
N ALA A 85 29.10 -0.20 14.11
CA ALA A 85 30.22 -0.60 14.93
C ALA A 85 31.48 0.24 14.63
N PRO A 86 32.12 0.88 15.63
CA PRO A 86 31.65 1.06 17.00
C PRO A 86 30.51 2.10 17.07
N SER A 87 29.52 1.87 17.94
CA SER A 87 28.43 2.83 18.20
C SER A 87 28.82 4.00 19.11
N LYS A 88 30.00 3.93 19.72
CA LYS A 88 30.55 4.88 20.67
C LYS A 88 32.03 5.12 20.37
N ILE A 89 32.40 6.38 20.17
CA ILE A 89 33.78 6.81 19.91
C ILE A 89 34.16 7.82 20.99
N SER A 90 35.12 7.48 21.85
CA SER A 90 35.60 8.37 22.92
C SER A 90 36.43 9.50 22.32
N LEU A 91 36.06 10.75 22.58
CA LEU A 91 36.82 11.94 22.18
C LEU A 91 37.80 12.29 23.29
N ASN A 92 39.09 12.05 23.04
CA ASN A 92 40.15 12.37 23.99
C ASN A 92 41.13 13.36 23.37
N THR A 93 40.66 14.57 23.08
CA THR A 93 41.52 15.67 22.60
C THR A 93 41.99 16.50 23.79
N SER A 94 43.03 16.02 24.48
CA SER A 94 43.94 16.93 25.18
C SER A 94 44.79 17.64 24.12
N ILE A 95 44.43 18.86 23.74
CA ILE A 95 45.36 19.70 22.97
C ILE A 95 46.51 20.05 23.91
N ASN A 96 47.57 19.25 23.90
CA ASN A 96 48.85 19.66 24.45
C ASN A 96 49.35 20.80 23.56
N LYS A 97 49.19 22.04 24.04
CA LYS A 97 49.93 23.20 23.51
C LYS A 97 51.41 23.03 23.87
N ALA A 98 52.11 22.17 23.15
CA ALA A 98 53.56 22.20 23.08
C ALA A 98 53.96 21.53 21.76
N GLU A 99 54.53 22.37 20.89
CA GLU A 99 55.36 21.99 19.74
C GLU A 99 54.67 21.11 18.70
N ASP A 100 54.02 21.74 17.72
CA ASP A 100 54.27 21.47 16.30
C ASP A 100 53.48 22.44 15.41
N GLU A 101 54.08 22.76 14.27
CA GLU A 101 53.61 23.71 13.27
C GLU A 101 52.19 23.38 12.77
N VAL A 102 51.33 24.40 12.78
CA VAL A 102 50.14 24.56 11.92
C VAL A 102 49.29 23.30 11.71
N SER A 103 48.44 22.99 12.69
CA SER A 103 47.12 22.40 12.40
C SER A 103 46.06 23.45 12.68
N GLU A 104 46.03 24.48 11.82
CA GLU A 104 44.87 25.36 11.68
C GLU A 104 43.72 24.52 11.14
N ASN A 105 42.90 23.99 12.05
CA ASN A 105 41.47 23.67 11.97
C ASN A 105 41.23 22.49 12.90
N GLY A 106 40.37 22.67 13.92
CA GLY A 106 39.94 21.60 14.81
C GLY A 106 39.08 20.56 14.09
N ILE A 107 39.72 19.76 13.24
CA ILE A 107 39.11 18.70 12.44
C ILE A 107 39.28 17.39 13.22
N PHE A 108 38.17 16.85 13.71
CA PHE A 108 38.16 15.49 14.26
C PHE A 108 37.85 14.50 13.15
N GLU A 109 38.74 13.53 12.95
CA GLU A 109 38.55 12.41 12.03
C GLU A 109 38.18 11.14 12.82
N GLY A 110 37.14 10.44 12.36
CA GLY A 110 36.79 9.13 12.88
C GLY A 110 36.24 8.23 11.77
N SER A 111 36.18 6.93 12.05
CA SER A 111 35.55 5.97 11.16
C SER A 111 34.64 5.02 11.92
N PHE A 112 33.59 4.56 11.25
CA PHE A 112 32.68 3.55 11.76
C PHE A 112 32.22 2.64 10.61
N ASN A 113 31.92 1.40 10.94
CA ASN A 113 31.35 0.44 10.01
C ASN A 113 29.83 0.46 10.14
N VAL A 114 29.17 0.45 8.99
CA VAL A 114 27.72 0.36 8.86
C VAL A 114 27.39 -0.90 8.09
N THR A 115 26.64 -1.80 8.73
CA THR A 115 26.18 -3.05 8.12
C THR A 115 24.67 -3.00 7.91
N GLY A 116 24.23 -3.27 6.67
CA GLY A 116 22.82 -3.35 6.33
C GLY A 116 22.20 -4.65 6.87
N ARG A 117 21.24 -4.56 7.80
CA ARG A 117 20.61 -5.74 8.41
C ARG A 117 19.28 -6.09 7.76
N PHE A 118 18.44 -5.10 7.50
CA PHE A 118 17.11 -5.31 6.93
C PHE A 118 16.70 -4.13 6.06
N LEU A 119 15.92 -4.39 5.01
CA LEU A 119 15.54 -3.36 4.04
C LEU A 119 14.76 -2.21 4.71
N GLY A 120 15.01 -0.98 4.30
CA GLY A 120 14.36 0.20 4.85
C GLY A 120 15.17 1.47 4.68
N PHE A 121 14.62 2.55 5.22
CA PHE A 121 15.28 3.85 5.34
C PHE A 121 15.57 4.10 6.81
N THR A 122 16.75 4.63 7.10
CA THR A 122 17.06 5.10 8.45
C THR A 122 18.05 6.25 8.41
N ASN A 123 18.06 7.07 9.45
CA ASN A 123 18.99 8.18 9.57
C ASN A 123 20.05 7.87 10.62
N ILE A 124 21.31 8.14 10.29
CA ILE A 124 22.40 8.12 11.25
C ILE A 124 22.57 9.53 11.80
N LYS A 125 22.43 9.68 13.12
CA LYS A 125 22.73 10.91 13.85
C LYS A 125 23.97 10.73 14.69
N MET A 126 24.81 11.76 14.71
CA MET A 126 25.92 11.83 15.65
C MET A 126 25.54 12.76 16.79
N VAL A 127 25.67 12.23 18.01
CA VAL A 127 25.31 12.93 19.24
C VAL A 127 26.54 12.99 20.11
N LEU A 128 26.88 14.19 20.53
CA LEU A 128 27.95 14.42 21.48
C LEU A 128 27.37 14.45 22.90
N ILE A 129 27.89 13.60 23.79
CA ILE A 129 27.57 13.65 25.22
C ILE A 129 28.69 14.38 25.95
N GLY A 130 28.41 15.59 26.42
CA GLY A 130 29.29 16.30 27.36
C GLY A 130 29.08 15.82 28.80
N GLY A 131 30.03 16.08 29.70
CA GLY A 131 30.03 15.63 31.11
C GLY A 131 28.86 16.10 32.00
N SER A 132 27.82 16.71 31.43
CA SER A 132 26.60 17.13 32.12
C SER A 132 25.36 16.71 31.31
N ASP A 133 25.22 15.43 30.94
CA ASP A 133 24.04 14.77 30.31
C ASP A 133 23.31 15.50 29.15
N ASN A 134 23.85 16.61 28.64
CA ASN A 134 23.27 17.38 27.54
C ASN A 134 23.73 16.76 26.24
N GLU A 135 22.79 16.14 25.53
CA GLU A 135 22.98 15.63 24.17
C GLU A 135 23.00 16.79 23.18
N LEU A 136 24.14 17.03 22.53
CA LEU A 136 24.26 17.98 21.43
C LEU A 136 24.28 17.19 20.11
N ILE A 137 23.29 17.41 19.23
CA ILE A 137 23.31 16.85 17.88
C ILE A 137 24.43 17.52 17.08
N VAL A 138 25.33 16.72 16.52
CA VAL A 138 26.47 17.20 15.73
C VAL A 138 26.17 16.96 14.26
N GLY A 139 25.90 18.05 13.53
CA GLY A 139 25.65 18.02 12.10
C GLY A 139 24.25 17.52 11.70
N LYS A 140 24.02 17.45 10.38
CA LYS A 140 22.75 16.96 9.83
C LYS A 140 22.70 15.43 9.85
N PRO A 141 21.52 14.82 10.07
CA PRO A 141 21.35 13.38 9.97
C PRO A 141 21.69 12.90 8.56
N MET A 142 22.36 11.76 8.47
CA MET A 142 22.70 11.14 7.19
C MET A 142 21.73 10.01 6.87
N LEU A 143 21.10 10.07 5.69
CA LEU A 143 20.18 9.03 5.25
C LEU A 143 20.96 7.78 4.81
N VAL A 144 20.51 6.63 5.28
CA VAL A 144 20.99 5.32 4.86
C VAL A 144 19.83 4.53 4.30
N LYS A 145 20.00 4.02 3.09
CA LYS A 145 19.03 3.12 2.45
C LYS A 145 19.61 1.72 2.38
N VAL A 146 18.88 0.78 2.96
CA VAL A 146 19.20 -0.65 2.88
C VAL A 146 18.25 -1.29 1.88
N GLN A 147 18.81 -1.84 0.82
CA GLN A 147 18.07 -2.50 -0.25
C GLN A 147 18.48 -3.96 -0.37
N ARG A 148 17.63 -4.76 -1.01
CA ARG A 148 17.97 -6.15 -1.25
C ARG A 148 18.81 -6.29 -2.52
N GLY A 149 19.77 -7.20 -2.51
CA GLY A 149 20.46 -7.58 -3.76
C GLY A 149 19.48 -8.25 -4.73
N GLU A 150 19.58 -7.93 -6.03
CA GLU A 150 18.75 -8.59 -7.05
C GLU A 150 19.05 -10.09 -7.10
N ARG A 151 18.10 -10.94 -6.71
CA ARG A 151 18.24 -12.39 -6.89
C ARG A 151 17.70 -12.79 -8.26
N VAL A 152 18.29 -13.82 -8.87
CA VAL A 152 17.76 -14.40 -10.12
C VAL A 152 16.30 -14.84 -9.93
N LEU A 153 15.97 -15.34 -8.75
CA LEU A 153 14.61 -15.69 -8.34
C LEU A 153 13.63 -14.50 -8.47
N ASP A 154 14.04 -13.30 -8.05
CA ASP A 154 13.19 -12.10 -8.10
C ASP A 154 12.90 -11.69 -9.55
N LYS A 155 13.91 -11.82 -10.42
CA LYS A 155 13.74 -11.58 -11.87
C LYS A 155 12.77 -12.60 -12.47
N ILE A 156 12.95 -13.89 -12.19
CA ILE A 156 12.04 -14.95 -12.67
C ILE A 156 10.61 -14.66 -12.20
N PHE A 157 10.44 -14.35 -10.92
CA PHE A 157 9.14 -14.00 -10.34
C PHE A 157 8.45 -12.87 -11.10
N ILE A 158 9.13 -11.73 -11.29
CA ILE A 158 8.56 -10.56 -11.96
C ILE A 158 8.13 -10.89 -13.40
N HIS A 159 8.97 -11.57 -14.18
CA HIS A 159 8.65 -11.90 -15.57
C HIS A 159 7.47 -12.86 -15.68
N VAL A 160 7.40 -13.87 -14.80
CA VAL A 160 6.26 -14.79 -14.75
C VAL A 160 4.97 -14.07 -14.36
N VAL A 161 5.02 -13.17 -13.37
CA VAL A 161 3.85 -12.36 -12.97
C VAL A 161 3.38 -11.48 -14.13
N ILE A 162 4.28 -10.78 -14.83
CA ILE A 162 3.93 -9.94 -15.98
C ILE A 162 3.26 -10.79 -17.08
N ALA A 163 3.82 -11.95 -17.41
CA ALA A 163 3.26 -12.85 -18.41
C ALA A 163 1.85 -13.34 -18.01
N LEU A 164 1.66 -13.75 -16.75
CA LEU A 164 0.36 -14.19 -16.23
C LEU A 164 -0.66 -13.06 -16.23
N VAL A 165 -0.28 -11.84 -15.85
CA VAL A 165 -1.16 -10.66 -15.90
C VAL A 165 -1.60 -10.36 -17.33
N ILE A 166 -0.68 -10.37 -18.29
CA ILE A 166 -1.00 -10.18 -19.72
C ILE A 166 -2.03 -11.22 -20.18
N VAL A 167 -1.80 -12.50 -19.88
CA VAL A 167 -2.71 -13.59 -20.26
C VAL A 167 -4.09 -13.43 -19.60
N VAL A 168 -4.14 -13.08 -18.32
CA VAL A 168 -5.41 -12.85 -17.60
C VAL A 168 -6.19 -11.67 -18.22
N TYR A 169 -5.51 -10.57 -18.55
CA TYR A 169 -6.15 -9.40 -19.17
C TYR A 169 -6.64 -9.67 -20.59
N ILE A 170 -5.90 -10.45 -21.38
CA ILE A 170 -6.37 -10.90 -22.70
C ILE A 170 -7.62 -11.79 -22.53
N ASN A 171 -7.60 -12.76 -21.61
CA ASN A 171 -8.75 -13.63 -21.36
C ASN A 171 -9.97 -12.83 -20.87
N MET A 172 -9.76 -11.82 -20.02
CA MET A 172 -10.82 -10.90 -19.59
C MET A 172 -11.40 -10.10 -20.77
N GLY A 173 -10.54 -9.60 -21.65
CA GLY A 173 -10.94 -8.96 -22.92
C GLY A 173 -11.81 -9.89 -23.78
N CYS A 174 -11.45 -11.17 -23.88
CA CYS A 174 -12.25 -12.17 -24.57
C CYS A 174 -13.57 -12.47 -23.86
N ALA A 175 -13.63 -12.41 -22.52
CA ALA A 175 -14.81 -12.68 -21.70
C ALA A 175 -15.95 -11.68 -21.97
N ILE A 176 -15.60 -10.40 -22.16
CA ILE A 176 -16.51 -9.27 -22.25
C ILE A 176 -17.52 -9.39 -23.40
N ASP A 177 -18.81 -9.23 -23.11
CA ASP A 177 -19.86 -9.12 -24.12
C ASP A 177 -20.37 -7.70 -24.31
N LEU A 178 -20.07 -7.12 -25.48
CA LEU A 178 -20.45 -5.75 -25.82
C LEU A 178 -21.97 -5.55 -25.88
N LYS A 179 -22.76 -6.59 -26.18
CA LYS A 179 -24.22 -6.49 -26.16
C LYS A 179 -24.72 -6.37 -24.74
N VAL A 180 -24.21 -7.22 -23.84
CA VAL A 180 -24.54 -7.18 -22.41
C VAL A 180 -24.15 -5.84 -21.78
N ILE A 181 -22.98 -5.30 -22.11
CA ILE A 181 -22.57 -3.95 -21.67
C ILE A 181 -23.57 -2.90 -22.16
N LYS A 182 -23.92 -2.92 -23.44
CA LYS A 182 -24.84 -1.95 -24.03
C LYS A 182 -26.21 -1.99 -23.37
N ASP A 183 -26.74 -3.20 -23.11
CA ASP A 183 -28.03 -3.36 -22.46
C ASP A 183 -27.99 -2.95 -20.97
N THR A 184 -26.91 -3.29 -20.26
CA THR A 184 -26.70 -2.85 -18.88
C THR A 184 -26.61 -1.32 -18.78
N LEU A 185 -25.94 -0.67 -19.74
CA LEU A 185 -25.83 0.80 -19.81
C LEU A 185 -27.15 1.51 -20.08
N ARG A 186 -28.20 0.82 -20.56
CA ARG A 186 -29.55 1.39 -20.65
C ARG A 186 -30.19 1.61 -19.28
N HIS A 187 -29.67 0.96 -18.24
CA HIS A 187 -30.07 1.14 -16.85
C HIS A 187 -28.92 1.78 -16.05
N PRO A 188 -28.65 3.09 -16.24
CA PRO A 188 -27.36 3.70 -15.89
C PRO A 188 -27.12 3.86 -14.39
N VAL A 189 -28.15 3.76 -13.54
CA VAL A 189 -28.03 4.04 -12.10
C VAL A 189 -27.01 3.12 -11.44
N ALA A 190 -27.09 1.80 -11.70
CA ALA A 190 -26.18 0.84 -11.09
C ALA A 190 -24.72 1.00 -11.59
N PRO A 191 -24.45 1.06 -12.91
CA PRO A 191 -23.11 1.38 -13.42
C PRO A 191 -22.56 2.73 -12.94
N ALA A 192 -23.41 3.75 -12.78
CA ALA A 192 -23.01 5.07 -12.29
C ALA A 192 -22.55 5.01 -10.83
N ILE A 193 -23.25 4.24 -9.97
CA ILE A 193 -22.79 3.99 -8.59
C ILE A 193 -21.41 3.32 -8.62
N GLY A 194 -21.24 2.27 -9.44
CA GLY A 194 -19.95 1.59 -9.57
C GLY A 194 -18.81 2.53 -9.98
N LEU A 195 -19.03 3.38 -10.99
CA LEU A 195 -18.05 4.39 -11.42
C LEU A 195 -17.72 5.42 -10.33
N PHE A 196 -18.73 5.92 -9.64
CA PHE A 196 -18.57 6.87 -8.54
C PHE A 196 -17.81 6.25 -7.36
N SER A 197 -18.19 5.02 -6.99
CA SER A 197 -17.50 4.19 -6.02
C SER A 197 -16.02 4.07 -6.35
N GLN A 198 -15.69 3.73 -7.61
CA GLN A 198 -14.33 3.41 -8.01
C GLN A 198 -13.41 4.62 -8.14
N TYR A 199 -13.94 5.74 -8.66
CA TYR A 199 -13.10 6.89 -9.00
C TYR A 199 -13.33 8.13 -8.17
N LEU A 200 -14.22 8.06 -7.18
CA LEU A 200 -14.33 9.09 -6.16
C LEU A 200 -14.22 8.51 -4.76
N PHE A 201 -15.10 7.59 -4.37
CA PHE A 201 -15.13 7.10 -2.99
C PHE A 201 -13.85 6.34 -2.62
N MET A 202 -13.44 5.38 -3.45
CA MET A 202 -12.29 4.51 -3.18
C MET A 202 -10.93 5.25 -3.08
N PRO A 203 -10.59 6.17 -3.99
CA PRO A 203 -9.40 7.02 -3.84
C PRO A 203 -9.43 7.91 -2.60
N LEU A 204 -10.59 8.49 -2.27
CA LEU A 204 -10.70 9.39 -1.12
C LEU A 204 -10.63 8.63 0.20
N ILE A 205 -11.30 7.47 0.31
CA ILE A 205 -11.27 6.67 1.54
C ILE A 205 -9.90 6.04 1.74
N SER A 206 -9.21 5.58 0.69
CA SER A 206 -7.84 5.07 0.82
C SER A 206 -6.87 6.16 1.24
N TYR A 207 -7.03 7.37 0.70
CA TYR A 207 -6.26 8.54 1.14
C TYR A 207 -6.53 8.88 2.61
N ALA A 208 -7.80 8.93 3.02
CA ALA A 208 -8.19 9.26 4.40
C ALA A 208 -7.73 8.22 5.43
N ILE A 209 -7.85 6.92 5.11
CA ILE A 209 -7.32 5.84 5.97
C ILE A 209 -5.81 5.99 6.10
N GLY A 210 -5.13 6.25 4.99
CA GLY A 210 -3.68 6.40 5.00
C GLY A 210 -3.21 7.64 5.77
N TYR A 211 -3.92 8.76 5.66
CA TYR A 211 -3.67 9.94 6.49
C TYR A 211 -3.85 9.65 7.98
N GLY A 212 -4.85 8.85 8.35
CA GLY A 212 -5.12 8.53 9.76
C GLY A 212 -4.17 7.49 10.37
N ILE A 213 -3.64 6.57 9.58
CA ILE A 213 -2.89 5.39 10.06
C ILE A 213 -1.39 5.46 9.72
N PHE A 214 -1.04 6.06 8.58
CA PHE A 214 0.28 6.02 7.96
C PHE A 214 0.83 7.42 7.66
N TYR A 215 0.42 8.42 8.44
CA TYR A 215 0.95 9.79 8.32
C TYR A 215 2.48 9.83 8.46
N ASP A 216 3.02 9.00 9.35
CA ASP A 216 4.45 8.83 9.64
C ASP A 216 5.16 7.83 8.70
N THR A 217 4.42 7.07 7.88
CA THR A 217 4.98 6.07 6.96
C THR A 217 4.41 6.28 5.54
N PRO A 218 4.86 7.32 4.81
CA PRO A 218 4.29 7.72 3.52
C PRO A 218 4.37 6.63 2.45
N GLU A 219 5.29 5.67 2.58
CA GLU A 219 5.43 4.51 1.70
C GLU A 219 4.21 3.58 1.80
N MET A 220 3.78 3.28 3.02
CA MET A 220 2.59 2.46 3.26
C MET A 220 1.33 3.22 2.83
N TRP A 221 1.28 4.52 3.09
CA TRP A 221 0.18 5.37 2.64
C TRP A 221 0.06 5.37 1.11
N LEU A 222 1.15 5.54 0.37
CA LEU A 222 1.16 5.47 -1.08
C LEU A 222 0.65 4.11 -1.59
N GLY A 223 1.08 3.01 -0.95
CA GLY A 223 0.62 1.66 -1.27
C GLY A 223 -0.89 1.51 -1.11
N LEU A 224 -1.46 2.04 -0.02
CA LEU A 224 -2.90 2.06 0.23
C LEU A 224 -3.65 2.91 -0.79
N PHE A 225 -3.14 4.11 -1.05
CA PHE A 225 -3.75 5.08 -1.94
C PHE A 225 -3.85 4.54 -3.37
N LEU A 226 -2.76 3.98 -3.91
CA LEU A 226 -2.76 3.35 -5.24
C LEU A 226 -3.65 2.11 -5.32
N THR A 227 -3.80 1.38 -4.21
CA THR A 227 -4.76 0.27 -4.14
C THR A 227 -6.19 0.78 -4.27
N GLY A 228 -6.56 1.88 -3.61
CA GLY A 228 -7.89 2.49 -3.75
C GLY A 228 -8.10 3.21 -5.10
N CYS A 229 -7.05 3.66 -5.76
CA CYS A 229 -7.14 4.24 -7.11
C CYS A 229 -7.28 3.19 -8.21
N SER A 230 -7.01 1.93 -7.90
CA SER A 230 -7.10 0.83 -8.86
C SER A 230 -8.56 0.62 -9.31
N PRO A 231 -8.82 0.09 -10.51
CA PRO A 231 -10.15 -0.35 -10.94
C PRO A 231 -10.60 -1.60 -10.16
N GLY A 232 -11.86 -2.00 -10.38
CA GLY A 232 -12.42 -3.23 -9.80
C GLY A 232 -11.56 -4.45 -10.12
N GLY A 233 -11.40 -5.34 -9.15
CA GLY A 233 -10.56 -6.53 -9.29
C GLY A 233 -11.29 -7.68 -9.97
N GLY A 234 -10.61 -8.46 -10.82
CA GLY A 234 -11.22 -9.57 -11.56
C GLY A 234 -11.85 -10.67 -10.67
N GLY A 235 -11.49 -10.73 -9.39
CA GLY A 235 -12.15 -11.59 -8.40
C GLY A 235 -13.58 -11.17 -8.03
N SER A 236 -13.99 -9.92 -8.30
CA SER A 236 -15.33 -9.41 -8.01
C SER A 236 -16.40 -10.23 -8.72
N ASN A 237 -16.19 -10.52 -10.01
CA ASN A 237 -17.10 -11.31 -10.83
C ASN A 237 -17.38 -12.71 -10.25
N MET A 238 -16.34 -13.37 -9.72
CA MET A 238 -16.48 -14.68 -9.10
C MET A 238 -17.30 -14.60 -7.81
N TRP A 239 -17.01 -13.61 -6.95
CA TRP A 239 -17.76 -13.41 -5.70
C TRP A 239 -19.21 -13.00 -5.94
N THR A 240 -19.45 -12.12 -6.91
CA THR A 240 -20.80 -11.74 -7.33
C THR A 240 -21.60 -12.97 -7.77
N TYR A 241 -21.01 -13.83 -8.60
CA TYR A 241 -21.66 -15.09 -9.00
C TYR A 241 -21.96 -16.01 -7.80
N LEU A 242 -20.98 -16.25 -6.92
CA LEU A 242 -21.14 -17.12 -5.75
C LEU A 242 -22.21 -16.62 -4.77
N LEU A 243 -22.26 -15.30 -4.57
CA LEU A 243 -23.20 -14.64 -3.68
C LEU A 243 -24.55 -14.37 -4.35
N GLY A 244 -24.71 -14.67 -5.64
CA GLY A 244 -25.97 -14.58 -6.37
C GLY A 244 -26.36 -13.15 -6.74
N GLY A 245 -25.35 -12.30 -7.00
CA GLY A 245 -25.55 -10.99 -7.59
C GLY A 245 -25.61 -11.02 -9.11
N SER A 246 -25.91 -9.86 -9.71
CA SER A 246 -25.96 -9.70 -11.17
C SER A 246 -24.55 -9.75 -11.77
N LEU A 247 -24.21 -10.88 -12.40
CA LEU A 247 -22.91 -11.09 -13.04
C LEU A 247 -22.70 -10.14 -14.23
N ASP A 248 -23.75 -9.91 -15.02
CA ASP A 248 -23.71 -9.02 -16.19
C ASP A 248 -23.39 -7.58 -15.78
N LEU A 249 -23.98 -7.13 -14.67
CA LEU A 249 -23.67 -5.83 -14.09
C LEU A 249 -22.23 -5.77 -13.56
N SER A 250 -21.79 -6.79 -12.83
CA SER A 250 -20.41 -6.89 -12.30
C SER A 250 -19.39 -6.75 -13.42
N VAL A 251 -19.50 -7.58 -14.47
CA VAL A 251 -18.58 -7.56 -15.62
C VAL A 251 -18.60 -6.20 -16.32
N THR A 252 -19.79 -5.59 -16.46
CA THR A 252 -19.93 -4.26 -17.07
C THR A 252 -19.23 -3.19 -16.24
N MET A 253 -19.42 -3.17 -14.91
CA MET A 253 -18.76 -2.21 -14.03
C MET A 253 -17.25 -2.41 -14.00
N THR A 254 -16.75 -3.65 -13.95
CA THR A 254 -15.30 -3.92 -13.99
C THR A 254 -14.69 -3.49 -15.31
N PHE A 255 -15.38 -3.70 -16.42
CA PHE A 255 -14.92 -3.23 -17.72
C PHE A 255 -14.85 -1.69 -17.79
N ILE A 256 -15.95 -1.02 -17.43
CA ILE A 256 -16.04 0.43 -17.46
C ILE A 256 -15.01 1.05 -16.50
N SER A 257 -14.84 0.48 -15.32
CA SER A 257 -13.81 0.92 -14.39
C SER A 257 -12.43 0.72 -15.00
N THR A 258 -12.07 -0.49 -15.44
CA THR A 258 -10.76 -0.74 -16.07
C THR A 258 -10.44 0.23 -17.22
N VAL A 259 -11.44 0.63 -18.01
CA VAL A 259 -11.27 1.68 -19.02
C VAL A 259 -11.11 3.08 -18.40
N GLY A 260 -11.94 3.44 -17.41
CA GLY A 260 -11.85 4.71 -16.69
C GLY A 260 -10.54 4.91 -15.92
N ALA A 261 -9.91 3.83 -15.46
CA ALA A 261 -8.62 3.83 -14.79
C ALA A 261 -7.52 4.52 -15.61
N PHE A 262 -7.59 4.49 -16.95
CA PHE A 262 -6.60 5.14 -17.80
C PHE A 262 -6.49 6.65 -17.59
N ALA A 263 -7.61 7.30 -17.29
CA ALA A 263 -7.63 8.73 -16.97
C ALA A 263 -7.55 8.97 -15.46
N ALA A 264 -8.29 8.17 -14.67
CA ALA A 264 -8.45 8.42 -13.25
C ALA A 264 -7.18 8.15 -12.43
N LEU A 265 -6.42 7.08 -12.71
CA LEU A 265 -5.19 6.77 -11.96
C LEU A 265 -4.14 7.88 -12.10
N PRO A 266 -3.74 8.29 -13.32
CA PRO A 266 -2.77 9.38 -13.47
C PRO A 266 -3.24 10.68 -12.82
N LEU A 267 -4.54 10.99 -12.92
CA LEU A 267 -5.13 12.20 -12.33
C LEU A 267 -5.05 12.18 -10.80
N TRP A 268 -5.47 11.09 -10.16
CA TRP A 268 -5.41 10.96 -8.69
C TRP A 268 -3.99 10.96 -8.16
N VAL A 269 -3.06 10.29 -8.85
CA VAL A 269 -1.64 10.31 -8.49
C VAL A 269 -1.07 11.73 -8.64
N TYR A 270 -1.40 12.44 -9.70
CA TYR A 270 -0.99 13.83 -9.87
C TYR A 270 -1.57 14.75 -8.79
N ALA A 271 -2.84 14.56 -8.43
CA ALA A 271 -3.57 15.42 -7.49
C ALA A 271 -3.17 15.20 -6.03
N LEU A 272 -3.18 13.95 -5.55
CA LEU A 272 -3.04 13.64 -4.13
C LEU A 272 -1.74 12.94 -3.76
N ALA A 273 -1.11 12.15 -4.63
CA ALA A 273 0.10 11.40 -4.22
C ALA A 273 1.28 12.31 -3.85
N ARG A 274 1.32 13.54 -4.39
CA ARG A 274 2.29 14.59 -4.00
C ARG A 274 2.21 14.99 -2.54
N THR A 275 0.99 15.00 -2.00
CA THR A 275 0.73 15.42 -0.62
C THR A 275 1.12 14.36 0.40
N ILE A 276 1.31 13.11 -0.03
CA ILE A 276 1.73 12.00 0.84
C ILE A 276 3.19 12.19 1.28
N PHE A 277 4.04 12.80 0.44
CA PHE A 277 5.46 13.03 0.73
C PHE A 277 5.70 14.48 1.16
N HIS A 278 5.34 14.79 2.42
CA HIS A 278 5.44 16.13 2.99
C HIS A 278 6.90 16.65 3.10
N ASP A 279 7.87 15.75 3.31
CA ASP A 279 9.25 16.13 3.67
C ASP A 279 10.29 16.00 2.54
N GLY A 280 9.84 16.01 1.28
CA GLY A 280 10.73 16.24 0.12
C GLY A 280 11.70 15.11 -0.26
N HIS A 281 11.97 14.14 0.62
CA HIS A 281 12.91 13.03 0.38
C HIS A 281 12.51 12.14 -0.82
N PHE A 282 11.22 12.08 -1.16
CA PHE A 282 10.70 11.32 -2.30
C PHE A 282 9.79 12.16 -3.21
N SER A 283 10.05 13.47 -3.27
CA SER A 283 9.20 14.46 -3.97
C SER A 283 9.04 14.22 -5.49
N GLN A 284 9.81 13.30 -6.08
CA GLN A 284 9.78 12.97 -7.50
C GLN A 284 9.21 11.58 -7.77
N LEU A 285 7.95 11.33 -7.40
CA LEU A 285 7.23 10.17 -7.93
C LEU A 285 7.31 10.16 -9.47
N PRO A 286 7.68 9.05 -10.12
CA PRO A 286 7.82 9.00 -11.57
C PRO A 286 6.46 8.88 -12.24
N TYR A 287 5.69 9.98 -12.26
CA TYR A 287 4.33 10.07 -12.80
C TYR A 287 4.22 9.54 -14.23
N LYS A 288 5.25 9.80 -15.07
CA LYS A 288 5.33 9.33 -16.44
C LYS A 288 5.38 7.79 -16.52
N ASN A 289 6.11 7.15 -15.60
CA ASN A 289 6.23 5.69 -15.55
C ASN A 289 4.91 5.06 -15.10
N ILE A 290 4.26 5.65 -14.09
CA ILE A 290 2.93 5.22 -13.62
C ILE A 290 1.91 5.30 -14.77
N ALA A 291 1.85 6.43 -15.49
CA ALA A 291 0.94 6.61 -16.61
C ALA A 291 1.23 5.61 -17.76
N MET A 292 2.50 5.38 -18.09
CA MET A 292 2.88 4.43 -19.15
C MET A 292 2.50 2.98 -18.81
N LEU A 293 2.61 2.58 -17.54
CA LEU A 293 2.22 1.24 -17.08
C LEU A 293 0.73 1.00 -17.16
N VAL A 294 -0.05 2.02 -16.78
CA VAL A 294 -1.51 2.00 -16.91
C VAL A 294 -1.92 1.83 -18.38
N VAL A 295 -1.23 2.50 -19.31
CA VAL A 295 -1.41 2.29 -20.76
C VAL A 295 -0.99 0.88 -21.20
N GLY A 296 0.09 0.34 -20.63
CA GLY A 296 0.57 -1.01 -20.91
C GLY A 296 -0.46 -2.12 -20.64
N LEU A 297 -1.45 -1.88 -19.77
CA LEU A 297 -2.53 -2.82 -19.48
C LEU A 297 -3.74 -2.69 -20.41
N VAL A 298 -3.87 -1.57 -21.12
CA VAL A 298 -4.85 -1.40 -22.20
C VAL A 298 -4.57 -2.42 -23.30
N LEU A 299 -3.31 -2.52 -23.71
CA LEU A 299 -2.88 -3.34 -24.83
C LEU A 299 -3.38 -4.80 -24.73
N PRO A 300 -3.11 -5.56 -23.66
CA PRO A 300 -3.61 -6.93 -23.54
C PRO A 300 -5.14 -7.01 -23.51
N LEU A 301 -5.83 -6.08 -22.84
CA LEU A 301 -7.30 -6.06 -22.82
C LEU A 301 -7.89 -5.81 -24.21
N SER A 302 -7.34 -4.83 -24.95
CA SER A 302 -7.73 -4.51 -26.32
C SER A 302 -7.44 -5.67 -27.27
N ILE A 303 -6.32 -6.38 -27.11
CA ILE A 303 -6.02 -7.60 -27.85
C ILE A 303 -7.11 -8.65 -27.59
N GLY A 304 -7.52 -8.86 -26.34
CA GLY A 304 -8.59 -9.80 -26.00
C GLY A 304 -9.94 -9.45 -26.66
N LEU A 305 -10.31 -8.16 -26.67
CA LEU A 305 -11.52 -7.68 -27.36
C LEU A 305 -11.43 -7.88 -28.88
N LEU A 306 -10.24 -7.65 -29.46
CA LEU A 306 -10.01 -7.81 -30.89
C LEU A 306 -10.07 -9.28 -31.31
N ILE A 307 -9.49 -10.19 -30.51
CA ILE A 307 -9.61 -11.65 -30.69
C ILE A 307 -11.09 -12.05 -30.71
N LYS A 308 -11.90 -11.56 -29.76
CA LYS A 308 -13.35 -11.84 -29.74
C LYS A 308 -14.04 -11.34 -31.00
N ARG A 309 -13.69 -10.14 -31.48
CA ARG A 309 -14.27 -9.57 -32.69
C ARG A 309 -13.93 -10.36 -33.95
N TRP A 310 -12.71 -10.89 -34.05
CA TRP A 310 -12.25 -11.64 -35.23
C TRP A 310 -12.61 -13.13 -35.19
N SER A 311 -12.60 -13.76 -34.02
CA SER A 311 -12.89 -15.18 -33.86
C SER A 311 -13.60 -15.46 -32.55
N GLN A 312 -14.93 -15.62 -32.63
CA GLN A 312 -15.75 -16.04 -31.50
C GLN A 312 -15.28 -17.39 -30.93
N ARG A 313 -14.88 -18.33 -31.82
CA ARG A 313 -14.33 -19.63 -31.42
C ARG A 313 -13.03 -19.49 -30.62
N GLY A 314 -12.13 -18.59 -31.04
CA GLY A 314 -10.89 -18.31 -30.32
C GLY A 314 -11.17 -17.72 -28.94
N ALA A 315 -12.08 -16.75 -28.85
CA ALA A 315 -12.49 -16.18 -27.57
C ALA A 315 -13.13 -17.22 -26.64
N ASP A 316 -13.95 -18.14 -27.15
CA ASP A 316 -14.57 -19.19 -26.33
C ASP A 316 -13.53 -20.17 -25.75
N VAL A 317 -12.48 -20.48 -26.51
CA VAL A 317 -11.35 -21.29 -26.00
C VAL A 317 -10.60 -20.53 -24.89
N LEU A 318 -10.24 -19.27 -25.13
CA LEU A 318 -9.55 -18.44 -24.13
C LEU A 318 -10.39 -18.25 -22.85
N LYS A 319 -11.70 -18.02 -23.00
CA LYS A 319 -12.65 -17.98 -21.88
C LYS A 319 -12.63 -19.25 -21.04
N ARG A 320 -12.59 -20.43 -21.66
CA ARG A 320 -12.52 -21.71 -20.92
C ARG A 320 -11.23 -21.84 -20.14
N LEU A 321 -10.13 -21.28 -20.66
CA LEU A 321 -8.83 -21.27 -19.99
C LEU A 321 -8.75 -20.27 -18.83
N LEU A 322 -9.67 -19.30 -18.75
CA LEU A 322 -9.67 -18.27 -17.70
C LEU A 322 -9.65 -18.88 -16.29
N LYS A 323 -10.52 -19.87 -16.03
CA LYS A 323 -10.63 -20.52 -14.71
C LYS A 323 -9.37 -21.28 -14.31
N PRO A 324 -8.84 -22.25 -15.10
CA PRO A 324 -7.62 -22.97 -14.72
C PRO A 324 -6.40 -22.04 -14.63
N ILE A 325 -6.25 -21.06 -15.54
CA ILE A 325 -5.13 -20.11 -15.49
C ILE A 325 -5.21 -19.25 -14.22
N SER A 326 -6.40 -18.79 -13.83
CA SER A 326 -6.58 -18.00 -12.59
C SER A 326 -6.24 -18.82 -11.35
N ILE A 327 -6.61 -20.11 -11.31
CA ILE A 327 -6.25 -21.01 -10.20
C ILE A 327 -4.74 -21.22 -10.14
N ILE A 328 -4.10 -21.51 -11.27
CA ILE A 328 -2.63 -21.65 -11.36
C ILE A 328 -1.95 -20.37 -10.90
N PHE A 329 -2.44 -19.21 -11.33
CA PHE A 329 -1.90 -17.92 -10.95
C PHE A 329 -2.02 -17.68 -9.43
N ILE A 330 -3.17 -17.96 -8.83
CA ILE A 330 -3.37 -17.84 -7.38
C ILE A 330 -2.42 -18.78 -6.62
N ILE A 331 -2.31 -20.05 -7.04
CA ILE A 331 -1.40 -21.02 -6.41
C ILE A 331 0.06 -20.56 -6.54
N PHE A 332 0.45 -20.04 -7.71
CA PHE A 332 1.80 -19.52 -7.95
C PHE A 332 2.12 -18.33 -7.04
N ILE A 333 1.21 -17.38 -6.90
CA ILE A 333 1.39 -16.23 -6.00
C ILE A 333 1.44 -16.70 -4.53
N MET A 334 0.56 -17.61 -4.11
CA MET A 334 0.49 -18.10 -2.73
C MET A 334 1.70 -18.95 -2.32
N THR A 335 2.31 -19.68 -3.26
CA THR A 335 3.47 -20.54 -2.97
C THR A 335 4.77 -19.80 -3.28
N PHE A 336 5.07 -19.62 -4.56
CA PHE A 336 6.31 -19.02 -5.04
C PHE A 336 6.37 -17.52 -4.74
N GLY A 337 5.26 -16.79 -4.84
CA GLY A 337 5.21 -15.37 -4.49
C GLY A 337 5.49 -15.10 -3.02
N VAL A 338 4.88 -15.89 -2.11
CA VAL A 338 5.15 -15.84 -0.66
C VAL A 338 6.60 -16.21 -0.37
N TYR A 339 7.12 -17.28 -0.97
CA TYR A 339 8.52 -17.69 -0.77
C TYR A 339 9.51 -16.62 -1.25
N ALA A 340 9.32 -16.10 -2.47
CA ALA A 340 10.19 -15.06 -3.04
C ALA A 340 10.16 -13.78 -2.19
N ASN A 341 9.01 -13.47 -1.58
CA ASN A 341 8.78 -12.22 -0.86
C ASN A 341 8.56 -12.41 0.65
N PHE A 342 9.11 -13.46 1.26
CA PHE A 342 8.86 -13.77 2.67
C PHE A 342 9.22 -12.63 3.63
N TYR A 343 10.24 -11.84 3.26
CA TYR A 343 10.66 -10.64 4.00
C TYR A 343 9.54 -9.59 4.17
N ILE A 344 8.59 -9.51 3.24
CA ILE A 344 7.46 -8.55 3.28
C ILE A 344 6.62 -8.76 4.53
N PHE A 345 6.49 -10.01 5.00
CA PHE A 345 5.73 -10.32 6.20
C PHE A 345 6.33 -9.71 7.47
N ALA A 346 7.62 -9.35 7.48
CA ALA A 346 8.22 -8.64 8.60
C ALA A 346 7.63 -7.22 8.79
N PHE A 347 7.12 -6.61 7.71
CA PHE A 347 6.42 -5.32 7.77
C PHE A 347 4.95 -5.45 8.18
N PHE A 348 4.43 -6.68 8.33
CA PHE A 348 3.02 -6.92 8.62
C PHE A 348 2.71 -6.65 10.10
N ASN A 349 2.47 -5.38 10.43
CA ASN A 349 2.07 -4.94 11.76
C ASN A 349 0.54 -4.73 11.85
N TRP A 350 0.06 -4.35 13.04
CA TRP A 350 -1.37 -4.12 13.27
C TRP A 350 -1.95 -3.00 12.39
N ARG A 351 -1.17 -1.95 12.08
CA ARG A 351 -1.60 -0.84 11.21
C ARG A 351 -1.87 -1.33 9.79
N VAL A 352 -0.97 -2.15 9.25
CA VAL A 352 -1.12 -2.84 7.95
C VAL A 352 -2.37 -3.72 7.94
N ALA A 353 -2.58 -4.52 9.00
CA ALA A 353 -3.75 -5.38 9.10
C ALA A 353 -5.06 -4.58 9.13
N VAL A 354 -5.13 -3.52 9.95
CA VAL A 354 -6.30 -2.65 10.05
C VAL A 354 -6.59 -1.96 8.72
N ALA A 355 -5.59 -1.37 8.07
CA ALA A 355 -5.77 -0.75 6.76
C ALA A 355 -6.23 -1.74 5.69
N GLY A 356 -5.65 -2.96 5.70
CA GLY A 356 -6.02 -4.06 4.81
C GLY A 356 -7.48 -4.50 4.98
N VAL A 357 -8.04 -4.41 6.19
CA VAL A 357 -9.46 -4.67 6.48
C VAL A 357 -10.33 -3.46 6.08
N LEU A 358 -9.97 -2.26 6.52
CA LEU A 358 -10.81 -1.08 6.40
C LEU A 358 -11.13 -0.73 4.95
N LEU A 359 -10.12 -0.73 4.06
CA LEU A 359 -10.33 -0.31 2.67
C LEU A 359 -11.40 -1.15 1.94
N PRO A 360 -11.27 -2.49 1.82
CA PRO A 360 -12.28 -3.30 1.15
C PRO A 360 -13.62 -3.32 1.89
N TRP A 361 -13.62 -3.29 3.23
CA TRP A 361 -14.85 -3.43 4.01
C TRP A 361 -15.71 -2.16 3.99
N LEU A 362 -15.08 -0.99 4.08
CA LEU A 362 -15.76 0.28 3.85
C LEU A 362 -16.25 0.39 2.41
N GLY A 363 -15.56 -0.23 1.46
CA GLY A 363 -16.03 -0.41 0.11
C GLY A 363 -17.32 -1.21 -0.01
N PHE A 364 -17.33 -2.41 0.56
CA PHE A 364 -18.54 -3.24 0.61
C PHE A 364 -19.69 -2.49 1.27
N LEU A 365 -19.43 -1.84 2.40
CA LEU A 365 -20.43 -1.06 3.12
C LEU A 365 -20.98 0.10 2.29
N PHE A 366 -20.11 0.91 1.69
CA PHE A 366 -20.53 2.04 0.86
C PHE A 366 -21.34 1.57 -0.35
N GLY A 367 -20.86 0.55 -1.07
CA GLY A 367 -21.57 0.02 -2.22
C GLY A 367 -22.95 -0.51 -1.84
N ALA A 368 -23.06 -1.25 -0.72
CA ALA A 368 -24.35 -1.70 -0.21
C ALA A 368 -25.29 -0.54 0.17
N VAL A 369 -24.79 0.46 0.90
CA VAL A 369 -25.58 1.63 1.30
C VAL A 369 -26.03 2.44 0.08
N ALA A 370 -25.14 2.71 -0.87
CA ALA A 370 -25.46 3.44 -2.10
C ALA A 370 -26.54 2.71 -2.91
N SER A 371 -26.43 1.38 -3.03
CA SER A 371 -27.46 0.55 -3.67
C SER A 371 -28.81 0.62 -2.95
N LEU A 372 -28.83 0.59 -1.61
CA LEU A 372 -30.05 0.72 -0.82
C LEU A 372 -30.72 2.08 -1.00
N VAL A 373 -29.93 3.16 -0.92
CA VAL A 373 -30.41 4.55 -1.12
C VAL A 373 -30.99 4.72 -2.52
N CYS A 374 -30.34 4.17 -3.54
CA CYS A 374 -30.83 4.19 -4.91
C CYS A 374 -31.91 3.12 -5.20
N ARG A 375 -32.39 2.38 -4.19
CA ARG A 375 -33.44 1.36 -4.28
C ARG A 375 -33.15 0.30 -5.36
N ARG A 376 -31.91 -0.16 -5.43
CA ARG A 376 -31.50 -1.25 -6.33
C ARG A 376 -32.03 -2.59 -5.80
N ASN A 377 -32.22 -3.56 -6.70
CA ASN A 377 -32.62 -4.90 -6.28
C ASN A 377 -31.47 -5.63 -5.56
N VAL A 378 -31.74 -6.77 -4.93
CA VAL A 378 -30.73 -7.51 -4.14
C VAL A 378 -29.56 -7.96 -5.02
N GLU A 379 -29.83 -8.36 -6.27
CA GLU A 379 -28.80 -8.86 -7.18
C GLU A 379 -27.82 -7.75 -7.58
N GLU A 380 -28.32 -6.55 -7.90
CA GLU A 380 -27.53 -5.36 -8.20
C GLU A 380 -26.81 -4.84 -6.96
N LEU A 381 -27.44 -4.87 -5.78
CA LEU A 381 -26.82 -4.48 -4.52
C LEU A 381 -25.59 -5.34 -4.23
N ILE A 382 -25.71 -6.66 -4.36
CA ILE A 382 -24.58 -7.58 -4.17
C ILE A 382 -23.46 -7.25 -5.16
N ALA A 383 -23.81 -7.06 -6.45
CA ALA A 383 -22.83 -6.74 -7.48
C ALA A 383 -22.09 -5.41 -7.20
N ILE A 384 -22.82 -4.34 -6.87
CA ILE A 384 -22.25 -3.01 -6.60
C ILE A 384 -21.40 -3.02 -5.32
N SER A 385 -21.89 -3.66 -4.26
CA SER A 385 -21.14 -3.83 -3.01
C SER A 385 -19.80 -4.50 -3.28
N ILE A 386 -19.82 -5.68 -3.90
CA ILE A 386 -18.61 -6.47 -4.18
C ILE A 386 -17.67 -5.71 -5.12
N GLU A 387 -18.21 -5.13 -6.19
CA GLU A 387 -17.40 -4.36 -7.15
C GLU A 387 -16.70 -3.17 -6.49
N THR A 388 -17.38 -2.50 -5.56
CA THR A 388 -16.78 -1.36 -4.84
C THR A 388 -15.64 -1.82 -3.94
N GLY A 389 -15.83 -2.88 -3.15
CA GLY A 389 -14.82 -3.33 -2.17
C GLY A 389 -13.67 -4.14 -2.76
N VAL A 390 -13.90 -4.90 -3.84
CA VAL A 390 -12.85 -5.73 -4.46
C VAL A 390 -12.01 -4.88 -5.41
N GLN A 391 -10.81 -4.52 -4.97
CA GLN A 391 -9.85 -3.77 -5.77
C GLN A 391 -8.93 -4.67 -6.61
N ASN A 392 -8.42 -4.15 -7.72
CA ASN A 392 -7.37 -4.80 -8.50
C ASN A 392 -6.00 -4.61 -7.84
N THR A 393 -5.73 -5.37 -6.78
CA THR A 393 -4.47 -5.30 -6.03
C THR A 393 -3.26 -5.69 -6.87
N GLY A 394 -3.42 -6.61 -7.84
CA GLY A 394 -2.36 -7.00 -8.77
C GLY A 394 -1.87 -5.83 -9.62
N LEU A 395 -2.80 -4.99 -10.10
CA LEU A 395 -2.48 -3.74 -10.80
C LEU A 395 -1.69 -2.78 -9.90
N SER A 396 -2.17 -2.55 -8.67
CA SER A 396 -1.46 -1.70 -7.70
C SER A 396 -0.04 -2.19 -7.44
N ILE A 397 0.15 -3.49 -7.21
CA ILE A 397 1.48 -4.11 -6.99
C ILE A 397 2.38 -3.89 -8.21
N GLY A 398 1.85 -4.12 -9.43
CA GLY A 398 2.60 -3.93 -10.67
C GLY A 398 3.06 -2.49 -10.86
N ILE A 399 2.17 -1.52 -10.61
CA ILE A 399 2.52 -0.09 -10.67
C ILE A 399 3.61 0.22 -9.65
N LEU A 400 3.44 -0.17 -8.39
CA LEU A 400 4.41 0.12 -7.32
C LEU A 400 5.78 -0.51 -7.61
N LYS A 401 5.84 -1.79 -7.99
CA LYS A 401 7.11 -2.47 -8.29
C LYS A 401 7.84 -1.86 -9.48
N VAL A 402 7.13 -1.53 -10.56
CA VAL A 402 7.78 -1.07 -11.78
C VAL A 402 8.06 0.42 -11.74
N ALA A 403 7.11 1.24 -11.26
CA ALA A 403 7.31 2.68 -11.18
C ALA A 403 8.37 3.03 -10.13
N LEU A 404 8.42 2.34 -9.00
CA LEU A 404 9.34 2.65 -7.90
C LEU A 404 10.62 1.81 -7.93
N LYS A 405 10.89 1.11 -9.04
CA LYS A 405 12.08 0.26 -9.21
C LYS A 405 13.38 1.04 -8.99
N GLU A 406 13.45 2.26 -9.52
CA GLU A 406 14.63 3.14 -9.38
C GLU A 406 14.77 3.74 -7.97
N TYR A 407 13.72 3.63 -7.16
CA TYR A 407 13.64 4.16 -5.79
C TYR A 407 13.74 3.06 -4.73
N ALA A 408 14.39 1.93 -5.05
CA ALA A 408 14.57 0.83 -4.08
C ALA A 408 15.17 1.34 -2.76
N PRO A 409 14.67 0.86 -1.58
CA PRO A 409 13.71 -0.23 -1.36
C PRO A 409 12.21 0.15 -1.42
N LEU A 410 11.84 1.37 -1.85
CA LEU A 410 10.47 1.90 -1.75
C LEU A 410 9.41 1.01 -2.41
N GLY A 411 9.70 0.49 -3.61
CA GLY A 411 8.79 -0.42 -4.33
C GLY A 411 8.52 -1.74 -3.59
N ASP A 412 9.44 -2.18 -2.72
CA ASP A 412 9.27 -3.40 -1.93
C ASP A 412 8.43 -3.16 -0.67
N ILE A 413 8.60 -2.00 -0.05
CA ILE A 413 7.86 -1.60 1.16
C ILE A 413 6.40 -1.30 0.84
N THR A 414 6.16 -0.50 -0.21
CA THR A 414 4.82 -0.03 -0.61
C THR A 414 3.85 -1.16 -0.95
N ILE A 415 4.34 -2.31 -1.45
CA ILE A 415 3.48 -3.43 -1.87
C ILE A 415 2.92 -4.27 -0.71
N VAL A 416 3.41 -4.06 0.51
CA VAL A 416 2.90 -4.73 1.72
C VAL A 416 1.39 -4.50 1.86
N ILE A 417 0.93 -3.27 1.62
CA ILE A 417 -0.47 -2.89 1.77
C ILE A 417 -1.40 -3.53 0.73
N PRO A 418 -1.14 -3.44 -0.59
CA PRO A 418 -1.93 -4.16 -1.58
C PRO A 418 -2.06 -5.66 -1.30
N ILE A 419 -0.99 -6.30 -0.79
CA ILE A 419 -1.00 -7.71 -0.39
C ILE A 419 -1.94 -7.91 0.81
N ALA A 420 -1.85 -7.06 1.83
CA ALA A 420 -2.73 -7.10 2.98
C ALA A 420 -4.21 -6.91 2.59
N VAL A 421 -4.50 -5.96 1.69
CA VAL A 421 -5.85 -5.76 1.15
C VAL A 421 -6.31 -7.02 0.41
N ALA A 422 -5.46 -7.62 -0.43
CA ALA A 422 -5.80 -8.83 -1.18
C ALA A 422 -6.12 -10.03 -0.27
N THR A 423 -5.40 -10.19 0.85
CA THR A 423 -5.61 -11.28 1.80
C THR A 423 -6.83 -11.04 2.70
N MET A 424 -7.15 -9.80 3.05
CA MET A 424 -8.27 -9.45 3.93
C MET A 424 -9.62 -9.32 3.20
N THR A 425 -9.60 -9.03 1.89
CA THR A 425 -10.81 -8.85 1.07
C THR A 425 -11.74 -10.09 1.04
N PRO A 426 -11.25 -11.34 0.90
CA PRO A 426 -12.12 -12.51 0.81
C PRO A 426 -12.84 -12.87 2.12
N ILE A 427 -12.36 -12.43 3.28
CA ILE A 427 -12.85 -12.84 4.60
C ILE A 427 -14.37 -12.59 4.78
N PRO A 428 -14.89 -11.36 4.61
CA PRO A 428 -16.33 -11.13 4.74
C PRO A 428 -17.14 -11.86 3.67
N LEU A 429 -16.56 -12.05 2.47
CA LEU A 429 -17.23 -12.70 1.34
C LEU A 429 -17.37 -14.22 1.55
N THR A 430 -16.34 -14.87 2.11
CA THR A 430 -16.39 -16.29 2.49
C THR A 430 -17.38 -16.51 3.62
N ILE A 431 -17.40 -15.63 4.64
CA ILE A 431 -18.38 -15.68 5.73
C ILE A 431 -19.80 -15.55 5.18
N ALA A 432 -20.06 -14.55 4.32
CA ALA A 432 -21.37 -14.36 3.68
C ALA A 432 -21.77 -15.59 2.85
N TYR A 433 -20.82 -16.19 2.12
CA TYR A 433 -21.06 -17.41 1.35
C TYR A 433 -21.43 -18.60 2.24
N ILE A 434 -20.70 -18.82 3.36
CA ILE A 434 -20.97 -19.88 4.31
C ILE A 434 -22.36 -19.70 4.94
N ILE A 435 -22.69 -18.49 5.39
CA ILE A 435 -24.02 -18.17 5.95
C ILE A 435 -25.12 -18.47 4.93
N LYS A 436 -24.95 -18.01 3.68
CA LYS A 436 -25.91 -18.27 2.60
C LYS A 436 -26.10 -19.78 2.37
N ARG A 437 -25.02 -20.56 2.39
CA ARG A 437 -25.07 -22.02 2.25
C ARG A 437 -25.79 -22.70 3.40
N ILE A 438 -25.56 -22.27 4.64
CA ILE A 438 -26.24 -22.80 5.83
C ILE A 438 -27.74 -22.52 5.74
N LEU A 439 -28.14 -21.27 5.47
CA LEU A 439 -29.56 -20.88 5.35
C LEU A 439 -30.28 -21.65 4.24
N ALA A 440 -29.62 -21.86 3.09
CA ALA A 440 -30.18 -22.65 1.99
C ALA A 440 -30.43 -24.11 2.38
N CYS A 441 -29.49 -24.72 3.12
CA CYS A 441 -29.66 -26.08 3.65
C CYS A 441 -30.81 -26.17 4.65
N THR A 442 -30.93 -25.22 5.58
CA THR A 442 -32.01 -25.20 6.58
C THR A 442 -33.39 -25.02 5.93
N MET A 443 -33.50 -24.13 4.93
CA MET A 443 -34.76 -23.92 4.19
C MET A 443 -35.16 -25.15 3.37
N LYS A 444 -34.19 -25.85 2.75
CA LYS A 444 -34.43 -27.11 2.04
C LYS A 444 -34.93 -28.21 2.99
N SER A 445 -34.33 -28.31 4.18
CA SER A 445 -34.75 -29.26 5.23
C SER A 445 -36.19 -28.97 5.70
N ARG A 446 -36.53 -27.72 5.99
CA ARG A 446 -37.90 -27.32 6.36
C ARG A 446 -38.92 -27.62 5.26
N LYS A 447 -38.60 -27.34 3.99
CA LYS A 447 -39.49 -27.68 2.86
C LYS A 447 -39.74 -29.18 2.75
N LEU A 448 -38.73 -30.01 3.02
CA LEU A 448 -38.87 -31.47 3.06
C LEU A 448 -39.77 -31.92 4.23
N GLU A 449 -39.57 -31.37 5.42
CA GLU A 449 -40.43 -31.66 6.60
C GLU A 449 -41.90 -31.26 6.37
N PHE A 450 -42.15 -30.05 5.85
CA PHE A 450 -43.51 -29.59 5.54
C PHE A 450 -44.16 -30.40 4.41
N GLY A 451 -43.40 -30.81 3.38
CA GLY A 451 -43.90 -31.70 2.33
C GLY A 451 -44.30 -33.07 2.87
N HIS A 452 -43.53 -33.61 3.83
CA HIS A 452 -43.84 -34.89 4.46
C HIS A 452 -45.08 -34.82 5.36
N LEU A 453 -45.28 -33.71 6.08
CA LEU A 453 -46.47 -33.44 6.90
C LEU A 453 -47.74 -33.20 6.06
N TYR A 454 -47.62 -32.64 4.86
CA TYR A 454 -48.76 -32.44 3.96
C TYR A 454 -49.22 -33.75 3.31
N ASN A 455 -48.29 -34.61 2.88
CA ASN A 455 -48.63 -35.93 2.33
C ASN A 455 -49.27 -36.86 3.39
N THR A 456 -48.74 -36.88 4.62
CA THR A 456 -49.33 -37.69 5.71
C THR A 456 -50.74 -37.26 6.12
N ARG A 457 -51.15 -36.01 5.83
CA ARG A 457 -52.51 -35.52 6.13
C ARG A 457 -53.53 -35.80 5.02
N ASN A 458 -53.07 -36.04 3.79
CA ASN A 458 -53.94 -36.42 2.66
C ASN A 458 -54.13 -37.94 2.54
N ASP A 459 -53.27 -38.73 3.18
CA ASP A 459 -53.35 -40.20 3.19
C ASP A 459 -54.21 -40.78 4.33
N THR A 460 -54.84 -39.95 5.17
CA THR A 460 -55.86 -40.41 6.12
C THR A 460 -57.21 -40.60 5.42
N PRO A 461 -57.76 -41.83 5.30
CA PRO A 461 -59.03 -42.05 4.63
C PRO A 461 -60.17 -41.43 5.44
N MET A 462 -61.04 -40.65 4.78
CA MET A 462 -62.35 -40.28 5.30
C MET A 462 -63.11 -41.57 5.63
N SER A 463 -63.41 -41.79 6.91
CA SER A 463 -64.24 -42.91 7.36
C SER A 463 -65.65 -42.75 6.79
N ALA A 464 -65.98 -43.56 5.77
CA ALA A 464 -67.35 -43.76 5.32
C ALA A 464 -68.13 -44.51 6.41
N SER A 465 -69.01 -43.79 7.13
CA SER A 465 -70.00 -44.42 8.02
C SER A 465 -71.17 -44.95 7.17
N ASN A 466 -71.08 -46.21 6.75
CA ASN A 466 -72.23 -46.95 6.22
C ASN A 466 -73.07 -47.49 7.38
N SER A 467 -74.22 -46.88 7.66
CA SER A 467 -75.27 -47.46 8.49
C SER A 467 -76.20 -48.31 7.62
N ASN A 468 -76.05 -49.63 7.70
CA ASN A 468 -77.07 -50.58 7.24
C ASN A 468 -77.99 -50.93 8.44
N THR A 469 -79.28 -50.67 8.30
CA THR A 469 -80.35 -51.25 9.13
C THR A 469 -81.30 -52.03 8.21
N PRO A 470 -81.69 -53.28 8.55
CA PRO A 470 -82.51 -54.11 7.67
C PRO A 470 -84.02 -54.03 7.99
N LEU A 471 -84.83 -54.17 6.92
CA LEU A 471 -86.20 -54.71 6.80
C LEU A 471 -87.26 -54.37 7.88
N GLN A 472 -88.22 -53.52 7.50
CA GLN A 472 -89.62 -53.91 7.22
C GLN A 472 -90.33 -52.85 6.39
#